data_AF-A0A1Y3NKN8-F1
#
_entry.id   AF-A0A1Y3NKN8-F1
#
_cell.length_a   1.000
_cell.length_b   1.000
_cell.length_c   1.000
_cell.angle_alpha   90.00
_cell.angle_beta   90.00
_cell.angle_gamma   90.00
#
_symmetry.space_group_name_H-M   'P 1'
#
loop_
_entity.id
_entity.type
_entity.pdbx_description
1 polymer ?
#
loop_
_entity_poly.entity_id
_entity_poly.type
_entity_poly.pdbx_seq_one_letter_code
_entity_poly.pdbx_strand_id
1 'polypeptide(L)'
;MNKYNRGQSAEIKSIGDKKVKGNMKKFERKNKEAAFKSVQSELLLTEEAGYLEAEGMEKTYKFTQDQIRENVDLSTQAKMFNLDLNTFGPYTFDYTRNGRDMLIAGKKGHISTFNWKNGKLGCELFLNETVRDANLFIEILYYIILYNIIGTVTLWSPSMSTPLVKMFCHKAPIQSIAIDNGGYYMATAGLDSRVKIWDLRTYKELQNYLSPTPAASLSISQKGLLAVGFGPHVNIWKDAFKEKQKSPYMSHLQPSCSIKTVKFCPFEDILGISHDKGFSSIVIPGSGEPNFDSLEANPYETVKQRREKEVHDLLEKLQPETIALNPNFIGSVDRASKDIINEEKKLEWEAAHPNEKFEPRKRTRGKSSSLRRYLRKQTHVIDEKKVVIFI
;
A
#
# COMPACT_ATOMS: atom_id res chain seq x y z
N MET A 1 -8.56 20.51 -6.22
CA MET A 1 -9.18 20.67 -4.87
C MET A 1 -9.41 19.34 -4.16
N ASN A 2 -10.05 18.34 -4.78
CA ASN A 2 -10.35 17.04 -4.13
C ASN A 2 -9.11 16.31 -3.58
N LYS A 3 -7.95 16.42 -4.23
CA LYS A 3 -6.67 15.85 -3.79
C LYS A 3 -6.21 16.34 -2.40
N TYR A 4 -6.43 17.64 -2.10
CA TYR A 4 -5.98 18.27 -0.86
C TYR A 4 -7.09 18.39 0.20
N ASN A 5 -8.31 17.98 -0.14
CA ASN A 5 -9.41 17.97 0.82
C ASN A 5 -9.24 16.80 1.78
N ARG A 6 -8.94 17.09 3.05
CA ARG A 6 -8.85 16.09 4.12
C ARG A 6 -10.19 16.02 4.84
N GLY A 7 -11.00 15.00 4.51
CA GLY A 7 -12.24 14.67 5.22
C GLY A 7 -13.53 15.30 4.65
N GLN A 8 -14.64 15.02 5.33
CA GLN A 8 -15.98 15.50 4.94
C GLN A 8 -16.23 16.92 5.48
N SER A 9 -16.96 17.73 4.72
CA SER A 9 -17.45 19.05 5.19
C SER A 9 -18.43 18.87 6.34
N ALA A 10 -18.45 19.80 7.28
CA ALA A 10 -19.36 19.72 8.41
C ALA A 10 -20.77 20.17 8.05
N GLU A 11 -21.77 19.51 8.63
CA GLU A 11 -23.16 19.90 8.45
C GLU A 11 -23.50 21.13 9.29
N ILE A 12 -23.11 22.32 8.83
CA ILE A 12 -23.31 23.58 9.57
C ILE A 12 -24.81 23.88 9.83
N LYS A 13 -25.70 23.34 8.99
CA LYS A 13 -27.15 23.58 9.09
C LYS A 13 -27.79 22.91 10.32
N SER A 14 -27.28 21.77 10.76
CA SER A 14 -27.82 21.01 11.90
C SER A 14 -27.40 21.55 13.27
N ILE A 15 -26.47 22.51 13.31
CA ILE A 15 -25.94 23.10 14.55
C ILE A 15 -26.91 24.17 15.08
N GLY A 16 -27.45 23.94 16.29
CA GLY A 16 -28.34 24.87 17.00
C GLY A 16 -27.62 26.06 17.67
N ASP A 17 -26.43 25.84 18.23
CA ASP A 17 -25.66 26.91 18.90
C ASP A 17 -25.03 27.88 17.88
N LYS A 18 -25.37 29.17 18.00
CA LYS A 18 -24.88 30.25 17.14
C LYS A 18 -23.36 30.43 17.22
N LYS A 19 -22.73 30.27 18.39
CA LYS A 19 -21.28 30.47 18.58
C LYS A 19 -20.49 29.35 17.89
N VAL A 20 -20.87 28.09 18.16
CA VAL A 20 -20.28 26.91 17.52
C VAL A 20 -20.48 26.98 16.01
N LYS A 21 -21.68 27.34 15.55
CA LYS A 21 -21.97 27.52 14.12
C LYS A 21 -21.09 28.59 13.47
N GLY A 22 -20.88 29.72 14.15
CA GLY A 22 -19.98 30.78 13.68
C GLY A 22 -18.51 30.33 13.59
N ASN A 23 -18.03 29.62 14.60
CA ASN A 23 -16.68 29.07 14.62
C ASN A 23 -16.47 27.99 13.55
N MET A 24 -17.44 27.10 13.36
CA MET A 24 -17.37 26.05 12.35
C MET A 24 -17.33 26.61 10.94
N LYS A 25 -18.12 27.66 10.65
CA LYS A 25 -18.04 28.40 9.38
C LYS A 25 -16.65 29.01 9.14
N LYS A 26 -16.05 29.63 10.16
CA LYS A 26 -14.69 30.19 10.07
C LYS A 26 -13.66 29.09 9.81
N PHE A 27 -13.79 27.96 10.48
CA PHE A 27 -12.93 26.80 10.31
C PHE A 27 -13.04 26.21 8.90
N GLU A 28 -14.26 25.99 8.39
CA GLU A 28 -14.44 25.53 7.01
C GLU A 28 -13.89 26.49 5.97
N ARG A 29 -14.05 27.80 6.18
CA ARG A 29 -13.47 28.80 5.29
C ARG A 29 -11.95 28.69 5.28
N LYS A 30 -11.31 28.59 6.45
CA LYS A 30 -9.86 28.37 6.56
C LYS A 30 -9.42 27.08 5.88
N ASN A 31 -10.15 25.99 6.05
CA ASN A 31 -9.82 24.71 5.40
C ASN A 31 -9.92 24.81 3.88
N LYS A 32 -10.95 25.48 3.35
CA LYS A 32 -11.09 25.74 1.91
C LYS A 32 -9.98 26.63 1.37
N GLU A 33 -9.64 27.70 2.09
CA GLU A 33 -8.53 28.59 1.74
C GLU A 33 -7.19 27.85 1.76
N ALA A 34 -6.95 27.01 2.78
CA ALA A 34 -5.74 26.19 2.86
C ALA A 34 -5.66 25.18 1.70
N ALA A 35 -6.75 24.45 1.42
CA ALA A 35 -6.81 23.52 0.30
C ALA A 35 -6.61 24.24 -1.05
N PHE A 36 -7.15 25.46 -1.19
CA PHE A 36 -6.94 26.27 -2.39
C PHE A 36 -5.50 26.73 -2.53
N LYS A 37 -4.86 27.20 -1.45
CA LYS A 37 -3.44 27.57 -1.44
C LYS A 37 -2.53 26.37 -1.77
N SER A 38 -2.85 25.18 -1.26
CA SER A 38 -2.13 23.94 -1.60
C SER A 38 -2.27 23.55 -3.08
N VAL A 39 -3.45 23.79 -3.68
CA VAL A 39 -3.61 23.63 -5.14
C VAL A 39 -2.78 24.68 -5.88
N GLN A 40 -2.78 25.93 -5.43
CA GLN A 40 -1.96 26.98 -6.06
C GLN A 40 -0.46 26.68 -5.98
N SER A 41 0.03 26.02 -4.93
CA SER A 41 1.43 25.59 -4.88
C SER A 41 1.79 24.51 -5.90
N GLU A 42 0.83 23.78 -6.49
CA GLU A 42 1.12 22.87 -7.61
C GLU A 42 1.63 23.62 -8.85
N LEU A 43 1.36 24.93 -8.98
CA LEU A 43 1.92 25.75 -10.05
C LEU A 43 3.43 25.99 -9.91
N LEU A 44 4.00 25.74 -8.74
CA LEU A 44 5.44 25.90 -8.45
C LEU A 44 6.23 24.61 -8.71
N LEU A 45 5.57 23.53 -9.13
CA LEU A 45 6.24 22.28 -9.50
C LEU A 45 7.12 22.53 -10.71
N THR A 46 8.37 22.09 -10.62
CA THR A 46 9.42 22.42 -11.61
C THR A 46 9.48 21.41 -12.73
N GLU A 47 9.20 20.14 -12.44
CA GLU A 47 9.39 19.03 -13.37
C GLU A 47 8.06 18.50 -13.87
N GLU A 48 8.04 18.12 -15.15
CA GLU A 48 6.92 17.42 -15.77
C GLU A 48 7.12 15.91 -15.70
N ALA A 49 6.01 15.17 -15.66
CA ALA A 49 6.10 13.73 -15.56
C ALA A 49 6.26 13.11 -16.96
N GLY A 50 7.19 12.15 -17.07
CA GLY A 50 7.40 11.43 -18.32
C GLY A 50 6.15 10.71 -18.82
N TYR A 51 6.12 10.46 -20.12
CA TYR A 51 5.10 9.67 -20.78
C TYR A 51 5.64 9.07 -22.09
N LEU A 52 5.00 7.99 -22.53
CA LEU A 52 5.19 7.41 -23.84
C LEU A 52 3.82 7.35 -24.50
N GLU A 53 3.68 7.98 -25.65
CA GLU A 53 2.48 7.97 -26.47
C GLU A 53 2.84 7.44 -27.86
N ALA A 54 1.97 6.62 -28.43
CA ALA A 54 2.17 6.10 -29.77
C ALA A 54 1.52 7.05 -30.78
N GLU A 55 2.25 7.38 -31.84
CA GLU A 55 1.73 8.18 -32.94
C GLU A 55 1.12 7.28 -34.03
N GLY A 56 -0.03 7.69 -34.57
CA GLY A 56 -0.67 7.01 -35.71
C GLY A 56 -1.17 5.59 -35.40
N MET A 57 -0.63 4.60 -36.12
CA MET A 57 -1.03 3.17 -36.02
C MET A 57 -0.12 2.35 -35.09
N GLU A 58 0.91 2.96 -34.52
CA GLU A 58 1.83 2.27 -33.64
C GLU A 58 1.17 1.99 -32.29
N LYS A 59 1.67 0.99 -31.59
CA LYS A 59 1.15 0.59 -30.28
C LYS A 59 2.29 0.67 -29.28
N THR A 60 2.02 1.27 -28.12
CA THR A 60 3.03 1.54 -27.10
C THR A 60 3.80 0.30 -26.65
N TYR A 61 3.13 -0.87 -26.61
CA TYR A 61 3.77 -2.11 -26.18
C TYR A 61 4.76 -2.73 -27.18
N LYS A 62 4.86 -2.20 -28.40
CA LYS A 62 5.82 -2.66 -29.40
C LYS A 62 7.16 -1.93 -29.34
N PHE A 63 7.25 -0.80 -28.63
CA PHE A 63 8.49 -0.05 -28.52
C PHE A 63 9.56 -0.86 -27.78
N THR A 64 10.75 -0.96 -28.38
CA THR A 64 11.88 -1.67 -27.78
C THR A 64 12.69 -0.73 -26.88
N GLN A 65 13.44 -1.31 -25.94
CA GLN A 65 14.32 -0.51 -25.08
C GLN A 65 15.43 0.19 -25.87
N ASP A 66 15.88 -0.38 -26.99
CA ASP A 66 16.87 0.26 -27.87
C ASP A 66 16.30 1.52 -28.53
N GLN A 67 15.05 1.48 -28.99
CA GLN A 67 14.37 2.66 -29.54
C GLN A 67 14.17 3.74 -28.48
N ILE A 68 13.80 3.35 -27.25
CA ILE A 68 13.67 4.31 -26.14
C ILE A 68 15.03 4.92 -25.83
N ARG A 69 16.09 4.12 -25.79
CA ARG A 69 17.45 4.59 -25.53
C ARG A 69 17.87 5.69 -26.51
N GLU A 70 17.62 5.53 -27.81
CA GLU A 70 17.97 6.52 -28.83
C GLU A 70 17.21 7.86 -28.68
N ASN A 71 15.99 7.81 -28.13
CA ASN A 71 15.10 8.98 -28.02
C ASN A 71 15.15 9.71 -26.68
N VAL A 72 15.93 9.19 -25.73
CA VAL A 72 16.05 9.77 -24.39
C VAL A 72 17.41 10.45 -24.23
N ASP A 73 17.51 11.41 -23.30
CA ASP A 73 18.73 12.13 -22.98
C ASP A 73 19.87 11.22 -22.45
N LEU A 74 21.12 11.68 -22.61
CA LEU A 74 22.32 10.92 -22.23
C LEU A 74 22.33 10.51 -20.74
N SER A 75 21.74 11.32 -19.85
CA SER A 75 21.75 11.04 -18.41
C SER A 75 20.86 9.84 -18.08
N THR A 76 19.70 9.73 -18.71
CA THR A 76 18.79 8.59 -18.55
C THR A 76 19.28 7.39 -19.33
N GLN A 77 19.92 7.58 -20.50
CA GLN A 77 20.59 6.50 -21.23
C GLN A 77 21.69 5.83 -20.38
N ALA A 78 22.47 6.59 -19.62
CA ALA A 78 23.52 6.06 -18.75
C ALA A 78 22.98 5.17 -17.62
N LYS A 79 21.71 5.37 -17.24
CA LYS A 79 21.01 4.57 -16.23
C LYS A 79 20.45 3.26 -16.78
N MET A 80 20.47 3.08 -18.10
CA MET A 80 20.17 1.80 -18.76
C MET A 80 21.45 0.95 -18.79
N PHE A 81 21.53 -0.03 -17.90
CA PHE A 81 22.68 -0.93 -17.84
C PHE A 81 22.25 -2.33 -17.41
N ASN A 82 23.12 -3.28 -17.70
CA ASN A 82 22.99 -4.68 -17.28
C ASN A 82 24.23 -5.08 -16.47
N LEU A 83 24.03 -5.78 -15.37
CA LEU A 83 25.06 -6.35 -14.53
C LEU A 83 25.01 -7.88 -14.71
N ASP A 84 26.00 -8.40 -15.44
CA ASP A 84 26.13 -9.82 -15.70
C ASP A 84 26.86 -10.51 -14.54
N LEU A 85 26.07 -11.08 -13.63
CA LEU A 85 26.50 -11.80 -12.43
C LEU A 85 26.10 -13.28 -12.52
N ASN A 86 26.88 -14.07 -13.26
CA ASN A 86 26.50 -15.45 -13.60
C ASN A 86 26.81 -16.50 -12.51
N THR A 87 27.54 -16.13 -11.46
CA THR A 87 28.14 -17.08 -10.51
C THR A 87 27.22 -17.38 -9.31
N PHE A 88 26.63 -16.35 -8.70
CA PHE A 88 25.91 -16.45 -7.42
C PHE A 88 24.38 -16.33 -7.50
N GLY A 89 23.83 -16.39 -8.73
CA GLY A 89 22.39 -16.24 -8.99
C GLY A 89 21.52 -17.41 -8.47
N PRO A 90 20.19 -17.23 -8.44
CA PRO A 90 19.43 -16.04 -8.86
C PRO A 90 19.56 -14.84 -7.93
N TYR A 91 19.40 -13.63 -8.47
CA TYR A 91 19.51 -12.39 -7.74
C TYR A 91 18.15 -11.80 -7.35
N THR A 92 18.11 -11.23 -6.16
CA THR A 92 17.05 -10.38 -5.62
C THR A 92 17.62 -9.00 -5.36
N PHE A 93 16.80 -7.96 -5.44
CA PHE A 93 17.30 -6.61 -5.22
C PHE A 93 16.24 -5.69 -4.59
N ASP A 94 16.71 -4.58 -4.04
CA ASP A 94 15.88 -3.48 -3.59
C ASP A 94 16.56 -2.13 -3.75
N TYR A 95 15.75 -1.08 -3.88
CA TYR A 95 16.21 0.31 -3.88
C TYR A 95 16.01 0.91 -2.48
N THR A 96 16.86 1.87 -2.12
CA THR A 96 16.55 2.76 -0.98
C THR A 96 15.34 3.64 -1.29
N ARG A 97 14.62 4.12 -0.27
CA ARG A 97 13.44 5.00 -0.43
C ARG A 97 13.69 6.23 -1.29
N ASN A 98 14.89 6.80 -1.23
CA ASN A 98 15.30 7.95 -2.03
C ASN A 98 15.81 7.58 -3.44
N GLY A 99 15.84 6.29 -3.79
CA GLY A 99 16.34 5.78 -5.08
C GLY A 99 17.83 6.01 -5.30
N ARG A 100 18.60 6.31 -4.24
CA ARG A 100 20.03 6.65 -4.35
C ARG A 100 20.93 5.42 -4.43
N ASP A 101 20.74 4.49 -3.51
CA ASP A 101 21.55 3.29 -3.40
C ASP A 101 20.66 2.06 -3.67
N MET A 102 21.29 0.97 -4.10
CA MET A 102 20.63 -0.29 -4.38
C MET A 102 21.33 -1.40 -3.60
N LEU A 103 20.54 -2.34 -3.09
CA LEU A 103 20.99 -3.61 -2.52
C LEU A 103 20.70 -4.72 -3.53
N ILE A 104 21.71 -5.52 -3.86
CA ILE A 104 21.58 -6.72 -4.67
C ILE A 104 22.08 -7.90 -3.84
N ALA A 105 21.33 -9.01 -3.84
CA ALA A 105 21.72 -10.24 -3.18
C ALA A 105 21.47 -11.47 -4.06
N GLY A 106 22.52 -12.26 -4.26
CA GLY A 106 22.50 -13.54 -4.94
C GLY A 106 22.18 -14.68 -3.96
N LYS A 107 21.37 -15.64 -4.40
CA LYS A 107 20.94 -16.79 -3.60
C LYS A 107 22.11 -17.58 -3.00
N LYS A 108 23.30 -17.57 -3.62
CA LYS A 108 24.48 -18.32 -3.14
C LYS A 108 25.37 -17.56 -2.13
N GLY A 109 24.96 -16.39 -1.63
CA GLY A 109 25.68 -15.69 -0.57
C GLY A 109 26.35 -14.38 -0.95
N HIS A 110 26.28 -13.97 -2.22
CA HIS A 110 26.80 -12.67 -2.65
C HIS A 110 25.82 -11.57 -2.27
N ILE A 111 26.26 -10.55 -1.54
CA ILE A 111 25.47 -9.38 -1.21
C ILE A 111 26.30 -8.14 -1.53
N SER A 112 25.70 -7.19 -2.24
CA SER A 112 26.34 -5.93 -2.57
C SER A 112 25.38 -4.77 -2.37
N THR A 113 25.90 -3.69 -1.79
CA THR A 113 25.23 -2.39 -1.76
C THR A 113 26.07 -1.41 -2.54
N PHE A 114 25.45 -0.64 -3.42
CA PHE A 114 26.16 0.35 -4.21
C PHE A 114 25.26 1.49 -4.65
N ASN A 115 25.88 2.64 -4.87
CA ASN A 115 25.25 3.76 -5.53
C ASN A 115 25.17 3.46 -7.02
N TRP A 116 24.00 3.06 -7.48
CA TRP A 116 23.81 2.57 -8.85
C TRP A 116 23.87 3.68 -9.90
N LYS A 117 23.63 4.93 -9.53
CA LYS A 117 23.75 6.10 -10.44
C LYS A 117 25.22 6.43 -10.72
N ASN A 118 26.06 6.42 -9.69
CA ASN A 118 27.46 6.80 -9.79
C ASN A 118 28.41 5.60 -9.96
N GLY A 119 27.89 4.37 -9.90
CA GLY A 119 28.68 3.13 -9.91
C GLY A 119 29.57 2.94 -8.67
N LYS A 120 29.36 3.72 -7.60
CA LYS A 120 30.20 3.64 -6.40
C LYS A 120 29.75 2.48 -5.52
N LEU A 121 30.58 1.45 -5.43
CA LEU A 121 30.39 0.35 -4.48
C LEU A 121 30.42 0.86 -3.03
N GLY A 122 29.42 0.48 -2.25
CA GLY A 122 29.34 0.75 -0.82
C GLY A 122 29.93 -0.40 -0.02
N CYS A 123 29.31 -1.57 -0.11
CA CYS A 123 29.81 -2.80 0.49
C CYS A 123 29.61 -3.98 -0.47
N GLU A 124 30.55 -4.93 -0.43
CA GLU A 124 30.43 -6.22 -1.10
C GLU A 124 30.84 -7.30 -0.12
N LEU A 125 29.97 -8.30 0.04
CA LEU A 125 30.09 -9.35 1.05
C LEU A 125 29.77 -10.70 0.43
N PHE A 126 30.50 -11.73 0.89
CA PHE A 126 30.28 -13.13 0.52
C PHE A 126 30.03 -13.93 1.78
N LEU A 127 28.77 -14.27 2.02
CA LEU A 127 28.33 -14.97 3.24
C LEU A 127 28.54 -16.49 3.17
N ASN A 128 28.75 -17.05 1.97
CA ASN A 128 28.84 -18.50 1.73
C ASN A 128 27.62 -19.32 2.21
N GLU A 129 26.50 -18.65 2.47
CA GLU A 129 25.22 -19.25 2.86
C GLU A 129 24.10 -18.80 1.93
N THR A 130 22.97 -19.50 1.98
CA THR A 130 21.85 -19.17 1.10
C THR A 130 21.14 -17.88 1.54
N VAL A 131 21.18 -16.84 0.72
CA VAL A 131 20.38 -15.63 0.94
C VAL A 131 18.97 -15.87 0.41
N ARG A 132 17.97 -15.66 1.26
CA ARG A 132 16.56 -15.92 0.93
C ARG A 132 15.84 -14.70 0.37
N ASP A 133 16.13 -13.54 0.95
CA ASP A 133 15.48 -12.28 0.60
C ASP A 133 16.40 -11.11 0.94
N ALA A 134 16.25 -10.01 0.20
CA ALA A 134 17.01 -8.78 0.37
C ALA A 134 16.08 -7.61 0.10
N ASN A 135 15.53 -7.05 1.18
CA ASN A 135 14.64 -5.89 1.12
C ASN A 135 15.20 -4.76 1.99
N LEU A 136 15.23 -3.57 1.43
CA LEU A 136 15.46 -2.31 2.12
C LEU A 136 14.07 -1.77 2.43
N PHE A 137 13.62 -1.92 3.66
CA PHE A 137 12.24 -1.60 4.07
C PHE A 137 11.77 -0.25 3.52
N ILE A 138 10.71 -0.27 2.72
CA ILE A 138 10.02 0.91 2.22
C ILE A 138 8.89 1.21 3.20
N GLU A 139 8.98 2.34 3.90
CA GLU A 139 7.88 2.87 4.69
C GLU A 139 6.73 3.26 3.77
N ILE A 140 5.52 2.87 4.18
CA ILE A 140 4.20 3.52 3.98
C ILE A 140 3.11 2.57 4.51
N LEU A 141 3.39 1.26 4.58
CA LEU A 141 2.42 0.35 5.17
C LEU A 141 2.47 0.50 6.69
N TYR A 142 1.52 1.26 7.21
CA TYR A 142 1.25 1.27 8.64
C TYR A 142 1.03 -0.15 9.16
N TYR A 143 0.55 -1.11 8.35
CA TYR A 143 0.30 -2.50 8.73
C TYR A 143 1.10 -3.51 7.89
N ILE A 144 1.39 -4.69 8.43
CA ILE A 144 2.12 -5.75 7.71
C ILE A 144 1.14 -6.58 6.88
N ILE A 145 1.41 -6.76 5.59
CA ILE A 145 0.67 -7.71 4.74
C ILE A 145 1.44 -9.02 4.65
N LEU A 146 0.80 -10.11 5.04
CA LEU A 146 1.29 -11.47 4.87
C LEU A 146 0.38 -12.24 3.91
N TYR A 147 0.96 -13.20 3.19
CA TYR A 147 0.22 -14.07 2.30
C TYR A 147 0.55 -15.53 2.57
N ASN A 148 -0.46 -16.39 2.38
CA ASN A 148 -0.36 -17.81 2.68
C ASN A 148 -0.43 -18.66 1.42
N ILE A 149 0.00 -19.92 1.58
CA ILE A 149 -0.06 -20.98 0.56
C ILE A 149 -1.51 -21.27 0.12
N ILE A 150 -2.50 -21.00 0.97
CA ILE A 150 -3.93 -21.20 0.67
C ILE A 150 -4.49 -20.09 -0.25
N GLY A 151 -3.69 -19.08 -0.60
CA GLY A 151 -4.12 -17.97 -1.45
C GLY A 151 -4.88 -16.87 -0.70
N THR A 152 -4.75 -16.84 0.62
CA THR A 152 -5.28 -15.78 1.48
C THR A 152 -4.23 -14.72 1.77
N VAL A 153 -4.64 -13.46 1.74
CA VAL A 153 -3.89 -12.29 2.21
C VAL A 153 -4.41 -11.88 3.58
N THR A 154 -3.51 -11.63 4.53
CA THR A 154 -3.83 -11.19 5.89
C THR A 154 -3.11 -9.89 6.21
N LEU A 155 -3.83 -8.92 6.78
CA LEU A 155 -3.29 -7.64 7.23
C LEU A 155 -3.11 -7.67 8.75
N TRP A 156 -1.97 -7.20 9.24
CA TRP A 156 -1.56 -7.29 10.64
C TRP A 156 -1.15 -5.93 11.20
N SER A 157 -1.58 -5.63 12.43
CA SER A 157 -1.03 -4.55 13.26
C SER A 157 -0.26 -5.19 14.42
N PRO A 158 0.86 -4.59 14.87
CA PRO A 158 1.59 -5.09 16.04
C PRO A 158 0.76 -5.02 17.33
N SER A 159 -0.28 -4.18 17.37
CA SER A 159 -1.17 -4.05 18.53
C SER A 159 -2.10 -5.24 18.74
N MET A 160 -2.34 -6.06 17.71
CA MET A 160 -3.32 -7.14 17.74
C MET A 160 -2.69 -8.48 17.34
N SER A 161 -2.89 -9.50 18.16
CA SER A 161 -2.44 -10.88 17.88
C SER A 161 -3.29 -11.61 16.83
N THR A 162 -4.36 -10.98 16.35
CA THR A 162 -5.24 -11.50 15.31
C THR A 162 -5.15 -10.61 14.07
N PRO A 163 -5.30 -11.19 12.87
CA PRO A 163 -5.25 -10.40 11.64
C PRO A 163 -6.42 -9.42 11.60
N LEU A 164 -6.15 -8.15 11.29
CA LEU A 164 -7.16 -7.10 11.12
C LEU A 164 -8.13 -7.44 10.01
N VAL A 165 -7.58 -7.97 8.91
CA VAL A 165 -8.34 -8.34 7.71
C VAL A 165 -7.78 -9.65 7.18
N LYS A 166 -8.68 -10.54 6.75
CA LYS A 166 -8.34 -11.76 6.02
C LYS A 166 -9.12 -11.78 4.70
N MET A 167 -8.41 -11.67 3.58
CA MET A 167 -8.96 -11.68 2.23
C MET A 167 -8.60 -12.99 1.53
N PHE A 168 -9.57 -13.63 0.88
CA PHE A 168 -9.32 -14.77 0.01
C PHE A 168 -9.15 -14.27 -1.42
N CYS A 169 -7.90 -14.20 -1.90
CA CYS A 169 -7.60 -13.55 -3.18
C CYS A 169 -7.50 -14.56 -4.33
N HIS A 170 -6.77 -15.65 -4.13
CA HIS A 170 -6.49 -16.67 -5.14
C HIS A 170 -6.86 -18.07 -4.64
N LYS A 171 -7.12 -18.99 -5.57
CA LYS A 171 -7.34 -20.42 -5.26
C LYS A 171 -6.02 -21.19 -5.08
N ALA A 172 -4.90 -20.56 -5.39
CA ALA A 172 -3.57 -21.12 -5.35
C ALA A 172 -2.65 -20.20 -4.52
N PRO A 173 -1.44 -20.66 -4.16
CA PRO A 173 -0.47 -19.85 -3.42
C PRO A 173 -0.20 -18.51 -4.11
N ILE A 174 -0.12 -17.45 -3.33
CA ILE A 174 0.27 -16.13 -3.81
C ILE A 174 1.79 -16.10 -3.91
N GLN A 175 2.31 -15.63 -5.04
CA GLN A 175 3.74 -15.49 -5.30
C GLN A 175 4.25 -14.09 -4.93
N SER A 176 3.45 -13.07 -5.20
CA SER A 176 3.85 -11.68 -4.98
C SER A 176 2.64 -10.78 -4.74
N ILE A 177 2.89 -9.70 -4.00
CA ILE A 177 1.93 -8.64 -3.70
C ILE A 177 2.64 -7.31 -3.90
N ALA A 178 1.94 -6.35 -4.48
CA ALA A 178 2.37 -4.96 -4.53
C ALA A 178 1.23 -4.06 -4.05
N ILE A 179 1.58 -2.95 -3.39
CA ILE A 179 0.61 -1.99 -2.86
C ILE A 179 0.97 -0.62 -3.43
N ASP A 180 -0.07 0.15 -3.71
CA ASP A 180 0.07 1.53 -4.18
C ASP A 180 0.61 2.45 -3.08
N ASN A 181 1.37 3.49 -3.44
CA ASN A 181 1.91 4.47 -2.49
C ASN A 181 0.80 5.21 -1.72
N GLY A 182 -0.38 5.36 -2.32
CA GLY A 182 -1.54 5.92 -1.64
C GLY A 182 -2.21 4.96 -0.63
N GLY A 183 -1.81 3.69 -0.59
CA GLY A 183 -2.43 2.66 0.26
C GLY A 183 -3.86 2.26 -0.15
N TYR A 184 -4.33 2.72 -1.32
CA TYR A 184 -5.71 2.50 -1.77
C TYR A 184 -5.89 1.21 -2.56
N TYR A 185 -4.87 0.82 -3.32
CA TYR A 185 -4.94 -0.34 -4.21
C TYR A 185 -3.87 -1.36 -3.88
N MET A 186 -4.19 -2.62 -4.11
CA MET A 186 -3.27 -3.75 -3.96
C MET A 186 -3.37 -4.64 -5.18
N ALA A 187 -2.24 -5.09 -5.69
CA ALA A 187 -2.16 -6.11 -6.72
C ALA A 187 -1.63 -7.42 -6.13
N THR A 188 -2.24 -8.54 -6.51
CA THR A 188 -1.86 -9.89 -6.05
C THR A 188 -1.61 -10.79 -7.25
N ALA A 189 -0.52 -11.55 -7.23
CA ALA A 189 -0.18 -12.55 -8.24
C ALA A 189 -0.24 -13.95 -7.64
N GLY A 190 -1.08 -14.80 -8.21
CA GLY A 190 -1.21 -16.19 -7.80
C GLY A 190 -0.49 -17.18 -8.72
N LEU A 191 -0.17 -18.36 -8.17
CA LEU A 191 0.28 -19.51 -8.95
C LEU A 191 -0.82 -20.02 -9.92
N ASP A 192 -2.06 -19.56 -9.77
CA ASP A 192 -3.17 -19.81 -10.70
C ASP A 192 -3.07 -18.99 -12.01
N SER A 193 -1.92 -18.36 -12.27
CA SER A 193 -1.62 -17.53 -13.44
C SER A 193 -2.60 -16.35 -13.60
N ARG A 194 -3.10 -15.85 -12.46
CA ARG A 194 -3.94 -14.66 -12.42
C ARG A 194 -3.25 -13.55 -11.63
N VAL A 195 -3.39 -12.34 -12.13
CA VAL A 195 -3.07 -11.10 -11.42
C VAL A 195 -4.37 -10.39 -11.12
N LYS A 196 -4.66 -10.18 -9.85
CA LYS A 196 -5.88 -9.52 -9.39
C LYS A 196 -5.55 -8.18 -8.75
N ILE A 197 -6.44 -7.23 -8.93
CA ILE A 197 -6.33 -5.89 -8.36
C ILE A 197 -7.49 -5.69 -7.38
N TRP A 198 -7.18 -5.12 -6.22
CA TRP A 198 -8.06 -4.95 -5.08
C TRP A 198 -8.10 -3.49 -4.64
N ASP A 199 -9.28 -3.01 -4.23
CA ASP A 199 -9.40 -1.76 -3.45
C ASP A 199 -9.29 -2.11 -1.96
N LEU A 200 -8.30 -1.56 -1.27
CA LEU A 200 -8.02 -1.81 0.15
C LEU A 200 -8.97 -1.05 1.09
N ARG A 201 -9.74 -0.07 0.61
CA ARG A 201 -10.76 0.62 1.42
C ARG A 201 -12.06 -0.16 1.49
N THR A 202 -12.42 -0.81 0.38
CA THR A 202 -13.69 -1.56 0.26
C THR A 202 -13.49 -3.08 0.32
N TYR A 203 -12.24 -3.55 0.23
CA TYR A 203 -11.82 -4.96 0.17
C TYR A 203 -12.51 -5.74 -0.95
N LYS A 204 -12.72 -5.10 -2.11
CA LYS A 204 -13.35 -5.70 -3.29
C LYS A 204 -12.34 -5.91 -4.41
N GLU A 205 -12.54 -7.00 -5.16
CA GLU A 205 -11.82 -7.26 -6.41
C GLU A 205 -12.27 -6.23 -7.46
N LEU A 206 -11.33 -5.46 -7.99
CA LEU A 206 -11.57 -4.50 -9.08
C LEU A 206 -11.36 -5.15 -10.43
N GLN A 207 -10.19 -5.77 -10.63
CA GLN A 207 -9.78 -6.31 -11.91
C GLN A 207 -9.12 -7.68 -11.78
N ASN A 208 -9.20 -8.45 -12.87
CA ASN A 208 -8.62 -9.77 -13.00
C ASN A 208 -7.99 -9.93 -14.38
N TYR A 209 -6.68 -10.14 -14.40
CA TYR A 209 -5.85 -10.32 -15.56
C TYR A 209 -5.31 -11.75 -15.58
N LEU A 210 -5.32 -12.38 -16.74
CA LEU A 210 -4.69 -13.68 -16.96
C LEU A 210 -3.25 -13.42 -17.44
N SER A 211 -2.27 -13.99 -16.75
CA SER A 211 -0.90 -14.06 -17.25
C SER A 211 -0.66 -15.42 -17.91
N PRO A 212 0.16 -15.49 -18.99
CA PRO A 212 0.47 -16.77 -19.64
C PRO A 212 1.16 -17.78 -18.71
N THR A 213 2.03 -17.28 -17.83
CA THR A 213 2.68 -18.06 -16.78
C THR A 213 2.51 -17.36 -15.45
N PRO A 214 2.63 -18.07 -14.30
CA PRO A 214 2.55 -17.44 -12.99
C PRO A 214 3.54 -16.29 -12.84
N ALA A 215 3.05 -15.13 -12.40
CA ALA A 215 3.91 -13.97 -12.17
C ALA A 215 4.78 -14.20 -10.93
N ALA A 216 6.09 -14.02 -11.10
CA ALA A 216 7.10 -14.18 -10.06
C ALA A 216 7.15 -12.96 -9.13
N SER A 217 6.96 -11.76 -9.69
CA SER A 217 6.99 -10.51 -8.92
C SER A 217 6.05 -9.45 -9.49
N LEU A 218 5.54 -8.61 -8.60
CA LEU A 218 4.74 -7.44 -8.88
C LEU A 218 5.40 -6.21 -8.26
N SER A 219 5.30 -5.07 -8.93
CA SER A 219 5.66 -3.77 -8.36
C SER A 219 4.72 -2.70 -8.89
N ILE A 220 4.40 -1.72 -8.04
CA ILE A 220 3.60 -0.55 -8.38
C ILE A 220 4.51 0.67 -8.29
N SER A 221 4.46 1.52 -9.31
CA SER A 221 5.23 2.76 -9.37
C SER A 221 4.54 3.88 -8.59
N GLN A 222 5.26 4.97 -8.26
CA GLN A 222 4.69 6.10 -7.53
C GLN A 222 3.52 6.77 -8.28
N LYS A 223 3.53 6.69 -9.62
CA LYS A 223 2.45 7.18 -10.50
C LYS A 223 1.37 6.13 -10.81
N GLY A 224 1.44 4.94 -10.22
CA GLY A 224 0.43 3.90 -10.39
C GLY A 224 0.59 3.05 -11.66
N LEU A 225 1.81 2.92 -12.22
CA LEU A 225 2.09 1.88 -13.20
C LEU A 225 2.28 0.54 -12.48
N LEU A 226 1.70 -0.54 -13.03
CA LEU A 226 1.84 -1.89 -12.49
C LEU A 226 2.80 -2.69 -13.37
N ALA A 227 3.94 -3.10 -12.82
CA ALA A 227 4.86 -4.03 -13.46
C ALA A 227 4.57 -5.47 -13.01
N VAL A 228 4.48 -6.37 -13.98
CA VAL A 228 4.24 -7.80 -13.78
C VAL A 228 5.37 -8.57 -14.46
N GLY A 229 6.24 -9.19 -13.67
CA GLY A 229 7.28 -10.08 -14.17
C GLY A 229 6.81 -11.54 -14.15
N PHE A 230 6.77 -12.20 -15.31
CA PHE A 230 6.42 -13.62 -15.44
C PHE A 230 7.34 -14.32 -16.45
N GLY A 231 7.96 -15.43 -16.03
CA GLY A 231 8.97 -16.11 -16.84
C GLY A 231 10.09 -15.14 -17.29
N PRO A 232 10.35 -15.00 -18.61
CA PRO A 232 11.31 -14.04 -19.14
C PRO A 232 10.69 -12.67 -19.52
N HIS A 233 9.38 -12.49 -19.38
CA HIS A 233 8.66 -11.29 -19.80
C HIS A 233 8.34 -10.36 -18.62
N VAL A 234 8.43 -9.05 -18.87
CA VAL A 234 7.88 -8.01 -18.01
C VAL A 234 6.81 -7.25 -18.78
N ASN A 235 5.59 -7.25 -18.27
CA ASN A 235 4.51 -6.40 -18.78
C ASN A 235 4.24 -5.27 -17.81
N ILE A 236 4.10 -4.07 -18.35
CA ILE A 236 3.75 -2.87 -17.59
C ILE A 236 2.35 -2.44 -17.99
N TRP A 237 1.53 -2.10 -17.02
CA TRP A 237 0.14 -1.68 -17.21
C TRP A 237 -0.05 -0.27 -16.67
N LYS A 238 -0.64 0.60 -17.50
CA LYS A 238 -1.00 1.97 -17.13
C LYS A 238 -2.49 2.04 -16.78
N ASP A 239 -2.85 2.76 -15.72
CA ASP A 239 -4.24 2.95 -15.28
C ASP A 239 -5.03 1.65 -15.01
N ALA A 240 -4.33 0.58 -14.60
CA ALA A 240 -4.93 -0.73 -14.33
C ALA A 240 -5.92 -0.72 -13.14
N PHE A 241 -5.83 0.29 -12.26
CA PHE A 241 -6.66 0.44 -11.07
C PHE A 241 -8.03 1.08 -11.35
N LYS A 242 -8.13 1.88 -12.43
CA LYS A 242 -9.36 2.59 -12.79
C LYS A 242 -10.26 1.73 -13.66
N GLU A 243 -9.69 1.20 -14.75
CA GLU A 243 -10.42 0.44 -15.76
C GLU A 243 -9.66 -0.80 -16.19
N LYS A 244 -10.38 -1.76 -16.79
CA LYS A 244 -9.77 -2.98 -17.31
C LYS A 244 -9.06 -2.68 -18.63
N GLN A 245 -7.74 -2.70 -18.61
CA GLN A 245 -6.93 -2.43 -19.80
C GLN A 245 -6.91 -3.65 -20.73
N LYS A 246 -6.98 -3.41 -22.05
CA LYS A 246 -6.95 -4.47 -23.07
C LYS A 246 -5.53 -4.88 -23.45
N SER A 247 -4.60 -3.93 -23.43
CA SER A 247 -3.20 -4.12 -23.81
C SER A 247 -2.28 -3.53 -22.74
N PRO A 248 -1.06 -4.10 -22.58
CA PRO A 248 -0.05 -3.49 -21.72
C PRO A 248 0.39 -2.13 -22.29
N TYR A 249 0.92 -1.28 -21.40
CA TYR A 249 1.59 -0.03 -21.74
C TYR A 249 2.90 -0.32 -22.47
N MET A 250 3.73 -1.20 -21.90
CA MET A 250 4.99 -1.64 -22.47
C MET A 250 5.23 -3.12 -22.15
N SER A 251 5.90 -3.85 -23.05
CA SER A 251 6.35 -5.21 -22.80
C SER A 251 7.84 -5.32 -23.08
N HIS A 252 8.59 -5.89 -22.13
CA HIS A 252 10.02 -6.19 -22.27
C HIS A 252 10.25 -7.69 -22.17
N LEU A 253 11.15 -8.22 -22.99
CA LEU A 253 11.57 -9.62 -22.95
C LEU A 253 13.06 -9.65 -22.61
N GLN A 254 13.41 -10.35 -21.53
CA GLN A 254 14.79 -10.64 -21.17
C GLN A 254 15.16 -12.05 -21.67
N PRO A 255 15.93 -12.19 -22.76
CA PRO A 255 16.17 -13.50 -23.36
C PRO A 255 16.91 -14.45 -22.43
N SER A 256 16.49 -15.72 -22.43
CA SER A 256 17.21 -16.82 -21.76
C SER A 256 17.44 -16.62 -20.25
N CYS A 257 16.57 -15.87 -19.59
CA CYS A 257 16.65 -15.55 -18.17
C CYS A 257 15.26 -15.65 -17.53
N SER A 258 15.16 -16.28 -16.35
CA SER A 258 13.95 -16.16 -15.54
C SER A 258 14.04 -14.93 -14.66
N ILE A 259 12.99 -14.11 -14.67
CA ILE A 259 12.87 -12.95 -13.80
C ILE A 259 12.55 -13.40 -12.38
N LYS A 260 13.25 -12.83 -11.40
CA LYS A 260 13.04 -13.14 -9.99
C LYS A 260 12.30 -12.02 -9.27
N THR A 261 12.81 -10.79 -9.34
CA THR A 261 12.16 -9.61 -8.76
C THR A 261 12.15 -8.46 -9.74
N VAL A 262 11.12 -7.63 -9.64
CA VAL A 262 10.91 -6.43 -10.44
C VAL A 262 10.53 -5.32 -9.46
N LYS A 263 11.21 -4.18 -9.51
CA LYS A 263 10.92 -3.01 -8.65
C LYS A 263 11.19 -1.71 -9.39
N PHE A 264 10.28 -0.76 -9.26
CA PHE A 264 10.50 0.60 -9.77
C PHE A 264 11.52 1.33 -8.90
N CYS A 265 12.37 2.13 -9.55
CA CYS A 265 13.21 3.07 -8.84
C CYS A 265 12.35 4.24 -8.33
N PRO A 266 12.45 4.64 -7.06
CA PRO A 266 11.82 5.86 -6.58
C PRO A 266 12.34 7.10 -7.32
N PHE A 267 11.43 8.03 -7.62
CA PHE A 267 11.66 9.35 -8.24
C PHE A 267 12.25 9.36 -9.65
N GLU A 268 12.52 8.20 -10.25
CA GLU A 268 13.08 8.11 -11.59
C GLU A 268 12.27 7.15 -12.46
N ASP A 269 12.30 7.39 -13.77
CA ASP A 269 11.56 6.63 -14.77
C ASP A 269 12.25 5.29 -15.12
N ILE A 270 12.60 4.51 -14.11
CA ILE A 270 13.41 3.30 -14.23
C ILE A 270 12.74 2.12 -13.53
N LEU A 271 12.85 0.96 -14.17
CA LEU A 271 12.50 -0.32 -13.59
C LEU A 271 13.72 -1.21 -13.51
N GLY A 272 14.04 -1.61 -12.28
CA GLY A 272 14.99 -2.68 -12.03
C GLY A 272 14.33 -4.04 -12.23
N ILE A 273 15.04 -4.94 -12.90
CA ILE A 273 14.64 -6.32 -13.12
C ILE A 273 15.82 -7.19 -12.73
N SER A 274 15.67 -8.02 -11.71
CA SER A 274 16.65 -9.07 -11.44
C SER A 274 16.25 -10.40 -12.06
N HIS A 275 17.27 -11.13 -12.45
CA HIS A 275 17.14 -12.42 -13.09
C HIS A 275 18.25 -13.37 -12.63
N ASP A 276 18.20 -14.61 -13.13
CA ASP A 276 19.18 -15.64 -12.76
C ASP A 276 20.63 -15.21 -13.01
N LYS A 277 20.85 -14.46 -14.09
CA LYS A 277 22.17 -13.99 -14.53
C LYS A 277 22.64 -12.66 -13.95
N GLY A 278 21.88 -12.05 -13.03
CA GLY A 278 22.21 -10.73 -12.47
C GLY A 278 21.05 -9.75 -12.50
N PHE A 279 21.31 -8.52 -12.96
CA PHE A 279 20.39 -7.39 -12.84
C PHE A 279 20.38 -6.51 -14.09
N SER A 280 19.20 -6.10 -14.53
CA SER A 280 18.99 -5.20 -15.66
C SER A 280 18.15 -4.00 -15.25
N SER A 281 18.60 -2.80 -15.64
CA SER A 281 17.90 -1.54 -15.45
C SER A 281 17.33 -1.08 -16.79
N ILE A 282 16.01 -0.95 -16.87
CA ILE A 282 15.30 -0.51 -18.08
C ILE A 282 14.55 0.80 -17.81
N VAL A 283 14.31 1.59 -18.86
CA VAL A 283 13.59 2.86 -18.73
C VAL A 283 12.11 2.64 -19.01
N ILE A 284 11.28 3.20 -18.12
CA ILE A 284 9.83 3.19 -18.23
C ILE A 284 9.33 4.63 -18.08
N PRO A 285 9.05 5.32 -19.20
CA PRO A 285 8.57 6.69 -19.16
C PRO A 285 7.26 6.79 -18.37
N GLY A 286 7.22 7.72 -17.43
CA GLY A 286 6.06 8.01 -16.59
C GLY A 286 5.86 7.07 -15.40
N SER A 287 6.92 6.41 -14.93
CA SER A 287 6.86 5.53 -13.76
C SER A 287 7.17 6.25 -12.45
N GLY A 288 8.15 7.16 -12.43
CA GLY A 288 8.60 7.89 -11.26
C GLY A 288 7.82 9.17 -10.99
N GLU A 289 7.81 9.60 -9.72
CA GLU A 289 7.31 10.92 -9.34
C GLU A 289 8.40 11.98 -9.61
N PRO A 290 8.20 12.92 -10.55
CA PRO A 290 9.24 13.86 -10.95
C PRO A 290 9.52 14.93 -9.88
N ASN A 291 8.48 15.32 -9.14
CA ASN A 291 8.57 16.34 -8.11
C ASN A 291 8.59 15.67 -6.73
N PHE A 292 9.77 15.49 -6.17
CA PHE A 292 9.95 14.91 -4.83
C PHE A 292 9.89 15.98 -3.74
N ASP A 293 9.37 15.63 -2.57
CA ASP A 293 9.52 16.47 -1.38
C ASP A 293 10.90 16.24 -0.75
N SER A 294 11.74 17.28 -0.82
CA SER A 294 13.09 17.26 -0.26
C SER A 294 13.14 17.02 1.25
N LEU A 295 12.07 17.32 2.00
CA LEU A 295 12.01 17.08 3.44
C LEU A 295 11.67 15.60 3.73
N GLU A 296 10.80 14.99 2.93
CA GLU A 296 10.39 13.60 3.12
C GLU A 296 11.41 12.60 2.58
N ALA A 297 11.87 12.77 1.34
CA ALA A 297 12.83 11.88 0.69
C ALA A 297 13.60 12.62 -0.41
N ASN A 298 14.86 12.95 -0.13
CA ASN A 298 15.72 13.65 -1.07
C ASN A 298 16.71 12.68 -1.75
N PRO A 299 16.63 12.49 -3.08
CA PRO A 299 17.61 11.71 -3.86
C PRO A 299 19.04 12.28 -3.80
N TYR A 300 19.16 13.59 -3.59
CA TYR A 300 20.42 14.35 -3.61
C TYR A 300 20.89 14.77 -2.22
N GLU A 301 20.50 14.03 -1.18
CA GLU A 301 20.85 14.38 0.19
C GLU A 301 22.36 14.48 0.42
N THR A 302 22.78 15.56 1.07
CA THR A 302 24.16 15.69 1.56
C THR A 302 24.36 14.86 2.83
N VAL A 303 25.63 14.59 3.18
CA VAL A 303 25.95 13.87 4.42
C VAL A 303 25.43 14.59 5.66
N LYS A 304 25.40 15.94 5.66
CA LYS A 304 24.87 16.73 6.77
C LYS A 304 23.34 16.59 6.88
N GLN A 305 22.64 16.77 5.76
CA GLN A 305 21.18 16.61 5.70
C GLN A 305 20.76 15.21 6.10
N ARG A 306 21.48 14.18 5.66
CA ARG A 306 21.21 12.79 6.05
C ARG A 306 21.30 12.60 7.57
N ARG A 307 22.36 13.11 8.22
CA ARG A 307 22.50 13.02 9.69
C ARG A 307 21.37 13.75 10.42
N GLU A 308 21.05 14.97 9.97
CA GLU A 308 19.97 15.77 10.58
C GLU A 308 18.61 15.09 10.40
N LYS A 309 18.36 14.54 9.22
CA LYS A 309 17.16 13.76 8.92
C LYS A 309 17.07 12.49 9.75
N GLU A 310 18.15 11.72 9.87
CA GLU A 310 18.19 10.53 10.73
C GLU A 310 17.85 10.89 12.18
N VAL A 311 18.33 12.03 12.68
CA VAL A 311 17.96 12.53 14.03
C VAL A 311 16.47 12.93 14.08
N HIS A 312 15.96 13.63 13.06
CA HIS A 312 14.57 14.04 12.99
C HIS A 312 13.61 12.83 12.93
N ASP A 313 13.90 11.85 12.07
CA ASP A 313 13.14 10.62 11.91
C ASP A 313 13.14 9.80 13.21
N LEU A 314 14.22 9.84 13.99
CA LEU A 314 14.29 9.20 15.31
C LEU A 314 13.47 9.94 16.39
N LEU A 315 13.43 11.28 16.34
CA LEU A 315 12.65 12.10 17.29
C LEU A 315 11.15 12.00 17.02
N GLU A 316 10.75 11.98 15.74
CA GLU A 316 9.35 11.88 15.31
C GLU A 316 8.87 10.44 15.12
N LYS A 317 9.70 9.46 15.49
CA LYS A 317 9.37 8.04 15.36
C LYS A 317 8.03 7.71 16.02
N LEU A 318 7.09 7.26 15.20
CA LEU A 318 5.76 6.85 15.66
C LEU A 318 5.85 5.58 16.52
N GLN A 319 5.06 5.54 17.60
CA GLN A 319 4.96 4.36 18.46
C GLN A 319 4.21 3.23 17.75
N PRO A 320 4.58 1.95 17.95
CA PRO A 320 3.96 0.84 17.23
C PRO A 320 2.45 0.73 17.49
N GLU A 321 1.96 1.20 18.64
CA GLU A 321 0.54 1.20 18.99
C GLU A 321 -0.30 2.14 18.11
N THR A 322 0.34 3.11 17.44
CA THR A 322 -0.33 4.05 16.52
C THR A 322 -0.70 3.42 15.18
N ILE A 323 -0.34 2.15 14.96
CA ILE A 323 -0.62 1.43 13.73
C ILE A 323 -2.08 0.90 13.73
N ALA A 324 -2.90 1.47 12.84
CA ALA A 324 -4.27 1.04 12.57
C ALA A 324 -4.59 1.04 11.07
N LEU A 325 -5.71 0.43 10.67
CA LEU A 325 -6.18 0.41 9.27
C LEU A 325 -6.43 1.82 8.72
N ASN A 326 -6.97 2.71 9.54
CA ASN A 326 -7.17 4.10 9.20
C ASN A 326 -6.13 4.93 9.96
N PRO A 327 -5.17 5.59 9.31
CA PRO A 327 -4.14 6.37 10.00
C PRO A 327 -4.71 7.63 10.67
N ASN A 328 -5.81 8.17 10.16
CA ASN A 328 -6.46 9.39 10.67
C ASN A 328 -7.34 9.17 11.91
N PHE A 329 -7.19 8.06 12.62
CA PHE A 329 -8.01 7.76 13.82
C PHE A 329 -7.54 8.52 15.06
N ILE A 330 -6.27 8.89 15.12
CA ILE A 330 -5.69 9.62 16.26
C ILE A 330 -6.37 11.00 16.34
N GLY A 331 -7.02 11.28 17.47
CA GLY A 331 -7.81 12.49 17.67
C GLY A 331 -9.29 12.37 17.31
N SER A 332 -9.73 11.21 16.79
CA SER A 332 -11.16 10.89 16.76
C SER A 332 -11.66 10.56 18.15
N VAL A 333 -12.91 10.93 18.44
CA VAL A 333 -13.56 10.52 19.70
C VAL A 333 -13.91 9.05 19.57
N ASP A 334 -13.59 8.27 20.60
CA ASP A 334 -14.09 6.91 20.72
C ASP A 334 -15.61 6.94 20.62
N ARG A 335 -16.11 6.55 19.45
CA ARG A 335 -17.51 6.18 19.30
C ARG A 335 -17.62 4.85 20.00
N ALA A 336 -17.75 4.90 21.33
CA ALA A 336 -18.11 3.74 22.13
C ALA A 336 -19.22 3.00 21.37
N SER A 337 -19.07 1.67 21.26
CA SER A 337 -20.07 0.86 20.58
C SER A 337 -21.44 1.23 21.13
N LYS A 338 -22.49 1.19 20.31
CA LYS A 338 -23.87 1.45 20.79
C LYS A 338 -24.19 0.61 22.02
N ASP A 339 -23.52 -0.53 22.18
CA ASP A 339 -23.63 -1.42 23.33
C ASP A 339 -23.08 -0.80 24.61
N ILE A 340 -21.90 -0.17 24.59
CA ILE A 340 -21.34 0.54 25.76
C ILE A 340 -22.21 1.75 26.12
N ILE A 341 -22.65 2.54 25.12
CA ILE A 341 -23.55 3.69 25.34
C ILE A 341 -24.90 3.20 25.90
N ASN A 342 -25.41 2.07 25.43
CA ASN A 342 -26.64 1.48 25.94
C ASN A 342 -26.44 0.88 27.34
N GLU A 343 -25.27 0.33 27.66
CA GLU A 343 -24.93 -0.16 28.99
C GLU A 343 -24.79 0.99 29.98
N GLU A 344 -24.11 2.07 29.62
CA GLU A 344 -24.02 3.30 30.41
C GLU A 344 -25.41 3.89 30.65
N LYS A 345 -26.21 4.06 29.58
CA LYS A 345 -27.60 4.55 29.72
C LYS A 345 -28.48 3.61 30.54
N LYS A 346 -28.24 2.31 30.46
CA LYS A 346 -28.96 1.32 31.26
C LYS A 346 -28.56 1.43 32.73
N LEU A 347 -27.26 1.57 33.02
CA LEU A 347 -26.75 1.79 34.37
C LEU A 347 -27.25 3.11 34.95
N GLU A 348 -27.26 4.20 34.17
CA GLU A 348 -27.83 5.49 34.56
C GLU A 348 -29.33 5.40 34.83
N TRP A 349 -30.08 4.65 34.01
CA TRP A 349 -31.52 4.44 34.21
C TRP A 349 -31.81 3.56 35.44
N GLU A 350 -31.04 2.48 35.64
CA GLU A 350 -31.13 1.59 36.80
C GLU A 350 -30.72 2.32 38.10
N ALA A 351 -29.76 3.24 38.04
CA ALA A 351 -29.39 4.11 39.16
C ALA A 351 -30.48 5.14 39.49
N ALA A 352 -31.18 5.68 38.48
CA ALA A 352 -32.28 6.62 38.66
C ALA A 352 -33.60 5.94 39.11
N HIS A 353 -33.77 4.65 38.84
CA HIS A 353 -34.96 3.87 39.20
C HIS A 353 -34.55 2.60 39.98
N PRO A 354 -34.18 2.71 41.28
CA PRO A 354 -33.65 1.58 42.05
C PRO A 354 -34.59 0.36 42.16
N ASN A 355 -35.90 0.59 42.00
CA ASN A 355 -36.94 -0.43 42.16
C ASN A 355 -37.53 -0.94 40.83
N GLU A 356 -37.11 -0.40 39.67
CA GLU A 356 -37.57 -0.85 38.36
C GLU A 356 -36.38 -1.33 37.53
N LYS A 357 -36.44 -2.51 36.91
CA LYS A 357 -35.37 -3.04 36.04
C LYS A 357 -35.68 -2.76 34.57
N PHE A 358 -34.67 -2.38 33.79
CA PHE A 358 -34.84 -1.95 32.40
C PHE A 358 -35.27 -3.14 31.51
N GLU A 359 -36.51 -3.13 31.02
CA GLU A 359 -37.02 -4.13 30.08
C GLU A 359 -36.91 -3.64 28.62
N PRO A 360 -36.10 -4.29 27.76
CA PRO A 360 -36.09 -3.98 26.33
C PRO A 360 -37.42 -4.37 25.67
N ARG A 361 -38.02 -3.45 24.89
CA ARG A 361 -39.30 -3.69 24.20
C ARG A 361 -39.21 -4.92 23.27
N LYS A 362 -40.10 -5.88 23.53
CA LYS A 362 -40.18 -7.18 22.87
C LYS A 362 -40.91 -7.04 21.53
N ARG A 363 -40.26 -7.37 20.41
CA ARG A 363 -40.97 -7.69 19.15
C ARG A 363 -40.63 -9.11 18.70
N THR A 364 -41.70 -9.85 18.45
CA THR A 364 -41.86 -11.23 17.92
C THR A 364 -41.85 -12.42 18.91
N ARG A 365 -42.97 -13.17 18.89
CA ARG A 365 -43.15 -14.51 19.47
C ARG A 365 -42.62 -15.54 18.47
N GLY A 366 -41.72 -16.42 18.90
CA GLY A 366 -41.20 -17.51 18.07
C GLY A 366 -40.10 -18.34 18.74
N LYS A 367 -39.78 -19.51 18.16
CA LYS A 367 -38.71 -20.43 18.62
C LYS A 367 -37.32 -19.76 18.65
N SER A 368 -37.11 -18.67 17.92
CA SER A 368 -35.90 -17.83 17.87
C SER A 368 -36.00 -16.52 18.67
N SER A 369 -36.99 -16.39 19.57
CA SER A 369 -37.12 -15.19 20.41
C SER A 369 -35.86 -14.93 21.25
N SER A 370 -35.47 -13.66 21.35
CA SER A 370 -34.30 -13.20 22.11
C SER A 370 -34.31 -13.73 23.55
N LEU A 371 -35.50 -13.81 24.16
CA LEU A 371 -35.76 -14.37 25.49
C LEU A 371 -35.36 -15.86 25.60
N ARG A 372 -35.79 -16.71 24.67
CA ARG A 372 -35.42 -18.13 24.68
C ARG A 372 -33.94 -18.35 24.38
N ARG A 373 -33.32 -17.48 23.56
CA ARG A 373 -31.88 -17.50 23.31
C ARG A 373 -31.08 -17.11 24.56
N TYR A 374 -31.57 -16.16 25.35
CA TYR A 374 -31.00 -15.79 26.65
C TYR A 374 -31.09 -16.95 27.67
N LEU A 375 -32.29 -17.55 27.81
CA LEU A 375 -32.49 -18.71 28.70
C LEU A 375 -31.62 -19.92 28.35
N ARG A 376 -31.32 -20.15 27.07
CA ARG A 376 -30.40 -21.22 26.63
C ARG A 376 -28.92 -20.92 26.92
N LYS A 377 -28.53 -19.65 27.01
CA LYS A 377 -27.14 -19.27 27.31
C LYS A 377 -26.82 -19.42 28.81
N GLN A 378 -27.81 -19.25 29.68
CA GLN A 378 -27.67 -19.45 31.12
C GLN A 378 -28.39 -20.72 31.56
N THR A 379 -27.74 -21.87 31.41
CA THR A 379 -28.33 -23.19 31.70
C THR A 379 -28.44 -23.46 33.19
N HIS A 380 -27.35 -23.30 33.95
CA HIS A 380 -27.25 -23.83 35.31
C HIS A 380 -27.42 -22.80 36.44
N VAL A 381 -27.23 -21.51 36.16
CA VAL A 381 -27.41 -20.46 37.16
C VAL A 381 -28.87 -20.00 37.13
N ILE A 382 -29.51 -19.92 38.31
CA ILE A 382 -30.88 -19.40 38.49
C ILE A 382 -30.75 -18.02 39.14
N ASP A 383 -30.70 -17.00 38.29
CA ASP A 383 -30.76 -15.60 38.73
C ASP A 383 -32.21 -15.15 38.91
N GLU A 384 -32.48 -14.15 39.76
CA GLU A 384 -33.81 -13.53 39.90
C GLU A 384 -34.40 -13.12 38.55
N LYS A 385 -33.55 -12.65 37.64
CA LYS A 385 -33.91 -12.27 36.26
C LYS A 385 -34.45 -13.46 35.45
N LYS A 386 -34.00 -14.69 35.73
CA LYS A 386 -34.49 -15.91 35.07
C LYS A 386 -35.82 -16.35 35.65
N VAL A 387 -36.02 -16.21 36.97
CA VAL A 387 -37.27 -16.57 37.65
C VAL A 387 -38.43 -15.70 37.16
N VAL A 388 -38.23 -14.38 37.01
CA VAL A 388 -39.23 -13.45 36.46
C VAL A 388 -39.61 -13.76 35.00
N ILE A 389 -38.77 -14.48 34.25
CA ILE A 389 -39.05 -14.86 32.86
C ILE A 389 -39.93 -16.13 32.77
N PHE A 390 -39.93 -16.99 33.80
CA PHE A 390 -40.73 -18.21 33.86
C PHE A 390 -42.11 -18.01 34.48
N ILE A 391 -42.30 -16.91 35.22
CA ILE A 391 -43.61 -16.40 35.69
C ILE A 391 -44.25 -15.60 34.54
#